data_AF-A0AAD9TUE3-F1
#
_entry.id   AF-A0AAD9TUE3-F1
#
_cell.length_a   1.000
_cell.length_b   1.000
_cell.length_c   1.000
_cell.angle_alpha   90.00
_cell.angle_beta   90.00
_cell.angle_gamma   90.00
#
_symmetry.space_group_name_H-M   'P 1'
#
loop_
_entity.id
_entity.type
_entity.pdbx_description
1 polymer ?
#
loop_
_entity_poly.entity_id
_entity_poly.type
_entity_poly.pdbx_seq_one_letter_code
_entity_poly.pdbx_strand_id
1 'polypeptide(L)'
;MCANKDVGGLGFRDISVFNRAILAKQGWRLATNSNSLAAHVLKNCYYPDTSFLNAKVISWGSQTWKKFLWGRGIITAGSRWRIGTGSTISIYGDRWIPRPSTFHVISPRVFRDFMTINSLLLPSGGWKVPLIVSSFLADDDEAILNLPTGSSYSHDSLLWHFEKSGNYSVRSGYKIGMSLDCRASISSSSGLEAWWKFL
;
A
#
# COMPACT_ATOMS: atom_id res chain seq x y z
N MET A 1 28.27 2.60 -1.61
CA MET A 1 28.45 4.06 -1.43
C MET A 1 27.19 4.75 -0.89
N CYS A 2 26.01 4.52 -1.47
CA CYS A 2 24.74 5.18 -1.08
C CYS A 2 23.95 4.47 0.04
N ALA A 3 24.64 3.85 1.01
CA ALA A 3 24.00 3.21 2.16
C ALA A 3 24.02 4.16 3.37
N ASN A 4 23.06 3.98 4.30
CA ASN A 4 23.00 4.79 5.51
C ASN A 4 24.22 4.53 6.40
N LYS A 5 24.66 5.53 7.19
CA LYS A 5 25.83 5.39 8.09
C LYS A 5 25.65 4.24 9.07
N ASP A 6 24.41 4.02 9.51
CA ASP A 6 24.03 2.96 10.46
C ASP A 6 24.26 1.53 9.92
N VAL A 7 24.43 1.36 8.60
CA VAL A 7 24.75 0.08 7.95
C VAL A 7 26.12 0.12 7.26
N GLY A 8 27.02 1.01 7.69
CA GLY A 8 28.40 1.10 7.19
C GLY A 8 28.57 1.84 5.86
N GLY A 9 27.60 2.64 5.43
CA GLY A 9 27.69 3.47 4.22
C GLY A 9 28.21 4.89 4.46
N LEU A 10 28.58 5.60 3.38
CA LEU A 10 29.09 6.97 3.44
C LEU A 10 28.01 8.02 3.81
N GLY A 11 26.73 7.62 3.90
CA GLY A 11 25.63 8.52 4.23
C GLY A 11 25.08 9.35 3.06
N PHE A 12 25.53 9.11 1.82
CA PHE A 12 24.96 9.72 0.64
C PHE A 12 23.61 9.05 0.28
N ARG A 13 22.62 9.87 -0.09
CA ARG A 13 21.36 9.36 -0.62
C ARG A 13 21.55 8.83 -2.03
N ASP A 14 20.99 7.66 -2.29
CA ASP A 14 20.80 7.18 -3.65
C ASP A 14 19.82 8.11 -4.40
N ILE A 15 20.34 8.84 -5.38
CA ILE A 15 19.58 9.85 -6.15
C ILE A 15 18.44 9.18 -6.95
N SER A 16 18.66 7.97 -7.47
CA SER A 16 17.65 7.23 -8.23
C SER A 16 16.46 6.89 -7.34
N VAL A 17 16.73 6.30 -6.17
CA VAL A 17 15.69 5.95 -5.18
C VAL A 17 15.02 7.20 -4.63
N PHE A 18 15.77 8.27 -4.40
CA PHE A 18 15.22 9.55 -3.94
C PHE A 18 14.26 10.16 -4.98
N ASN A 19 14.65 10.17 -6.24
CA ASN A 19 13.79 10.61 -7.34
C ASN A 19 12.54 9.72 -7.48
N ARG A 20 12.69 8.40 -7.33
CA ARG A 20 11.55 7.46 -7.30
C ARG A 20 10.58 7.78 -6.16
N ALA A 21 11.10 8.11 -4.98
CA ALA A 21 10.30 8.49 -3.82
C ALA A 21 9.58 9.84 -4.02
N ILE A 22 10.17 10.79 -4.75
CA ILE A 22 9.49 12.03 -5.14
C ILE A 22 8.35 11.74 -6.12
N LEU A 23 8.58 10.91 -7.14
CA LEU A 23 7.55 10.50 -8.10
C LEU A 23 6.41 9.75 -7.42
N ALA A 24 6.72 8.86 -6.48
CA ALA A 24 5.74 8.20 -5.63
C ALA A 24 4.91 9.19 -4.80
N LYS A 25 5.46 10.33 -4.36
CA LYS A 25 4.66 11.38 -3.69
C LYS A 25 3.61 11.97 -4.62
N GLN A 26 3.96 12.19 -5.89
CA GLN A 26 3.00 12.71 -6.86
C GLN A 26 1.96 11.63 -7.22
N GLY A 27 2.38 10.38 -7.38
CA GLY A 27 1.46 9.24 -7.53
C GLY A 27 0.52 9.06 -6.35
N TRP A 28 0.99 9.29 -5.11
CA TRP A 28 0.16 9.26 -3.91
C TRP A 28 -0.97 10.28 -4.00
N ARG A 29 -0.67 11.51 -4.43
CA ARG A 29 -1.70 12.55 -4.66
C ARG A 29 -2.72 12.13 -5.71
N LEU A 30 -2.30 11.45 -6.79
CA LEU A 30 -3.23 10.92 -7.80
C LEU A 30 -4.11 9.80 -7.23
N ALA A 31 -3.58 9.00 -6.31
CA ALA A 31 -4.31 7.91 -5.68
C ALA A 31 -5.30 8.38 -4.60
N THR A 32 -4.97 9.45 -3.85
CA THR A 32 -5.77 9.90 -2.69
C THR A 32 -6.54 11.20 -2.92
N ASN A 33 -6.21 11.98 -3.95
CA ASN A 33 -6.88 13.25 -4.26
C ASN A 33 -7.38 13.26 -5.71
N SER A 34 -8.46 12.49 -5.95
CA SER A 34 -9.07 12.34 -7.27
C SER A 34 -9.72 13.61 -7.82
N ASN A 35 -10.02 14.59 -6.96
CA ASN A 35 -10.84 15.76 -7.31
C ASN A 35 -10.03 16.93 -7.89
N SER A 36 -8.71 16.82 -7.92
CA SER A 36 -7.88 17.86 -8.55
C SER A 36 -7.99 17.80 -10.08
N LEU A 37 -7.96 18.97 -10.76
CA LEU A 37 -7.99 19.04 -12.22
C LEU A 37 -6.88 18.18 -12.85
N ALA A 38 -5.68 18.20 -12.27
CA ALA A 38 -4.56 17.38 -12.72
C ALA A 38 -4.85 15.88 -12.61
N ALA A 39 -5.49 15.42 -11.53
CA ALA A 39 -5.88 14.03 -11.37
C ALA A 39 -6.95 13.61 -12.39
N HIS A 40 -7.94 14.47 -12.67
CA HIS A 40 -8.95 14.23 -13.69
C HIS A 40 -8.36 14.12 -15.10
N VAL A 41 -7.49 15.08 -15.48
CA VAL A 41 -6.82 15.05 -16.79
C VAL A 41 -5.96 13.79 -16.92
N LEU A 42 -5.12 13.49 -15.93
CA LEU A 42 -4.27 12.30 -15.98
C LEU A 42 -5.07 10.99 -16.00
N LYS A 43 -6.17 10.91 -15.25
CA LYS A 43 -7.07 9.75 -15.29
C LYS A 43 -7.65 9.56 -16.67
N ASN A 44 -8.26 10.60 -17.24
CA ASN A 44 -8.89 10.52 -18.56
C ASN A 44 -7.88 10.20 -19.68
N CYS A 45 -6.65 10.72 -19.58
CA CYS A 45 -5.61 10.47 -20.57
C CYS A 45 -4.96 9.09 -20.44
N TYR A 46 -4.80 8.53 -19.24
CA TYR A 46 -3.91 7.38 -19.04
C TYR A 46 -4.56 6.16 -18.37
N TYR A 47 -5.65 6.34 -17.61
CA TYR A 47 -6.31 5.27 -16.85
C TYR A 47 -7.82 5.54 -16.63
N PRO A 48 -8.61 5.75 -17.71
CA PRO A 48 -9.99 6.22 -17.59
C PRO A 48 -10.88 5.27 -16.77
N ASP A 49 -10.74 3.97 -17.00
CA ASP A 49 -11.62 2.93 -16.45
C ASP A 49 -11.05 2.26 -15.19
N THR A 50 -9.97 2.80 -14.62
CA THR A 50 -9.31 2.17 -13.47
C THR A 50 -8.76 3.18 -12.46
N SER A 51 -8.14 2.67 -11.40
CA SER A 51 -7.45 3.48 -10.39
C SER A 51 -5.99 3.66 -10.76
N PHE A 52 -5.35 4.70 -10.22
CA PHE A 52 -3.91 4.89 -10.41
C PHE A 52 -3.09 3.67 -9.99
N LEU A 53 -3.49 2.98 -8.92
CA LEU A 53 -2.82 1.77 -8.44
C LEU A 53 -2.91 0.61 -9.44
N ASN A 54 -3.98 0.52 -10.21
CA ASN A 54 -4.22 -0.54 -11.20
C ASN A 54 -3.90 -0.14 -12.64
N ALA A 55 -3.49 1.11 -12.86
CA ALA A 55 -3.18 1.64 -14.18
C ALA A 55 -2.06 0.85 -14.89
N LYS A 56 -2.23 0.55 -16.17
CA LYS A 56 -1.26 -0.22 -16.94
C LYS A 56 -0.24 0.70 -17.61
N VAL A 57 0.96 0.18 -17.86
CA VAL A 57 1.90 0.83 -18.76
C VAL A 57 1.32 0.73 -20.17
N ILE A 58 1.10 1.86 -20.80
CA ILE A 58 0.61 1.96 -22.18
C ILE A 58 1.75 2.34 -23.11
N SER A 59 1.77 1.78 -24.32
CA SER A 59 2.86 1.97 -25.29
C SER A 59 3.02 3.43 -25.70
N TRP A 60 1.88 4.10 -25.99
CA TRP A 60 1.77 5.50 -26.37
C TRP A 60 1.85 6.48 -25.18
N GLY A 61 2.04 5.98 -23.96
CA GLY A 61 2.15 6.82 -22.77
C GLY A 61 3.44 7.64 -22.77
N SER A 62 3.34 8.90 -22.33
CA SER A 62 4.49 9.79 -22.19
C SER A 62 5.56 9.20 -21.26
N GLN A 63 6.81 9.62 -21.45
CA GLN A 63 7.91 9.22 -20.54
C GLN A 63 7.64 9.65 -19.10
N THR A 64 6.98 10.81 -18.93
CA THR A 64 6.52 11.28 -17.63
C THR A 64 5.53 10.30 -16.99
N TRP A 65 4.53 9.82 -17.74
CA TRP A 65 3.58 8.81 -17.25
C TRP A 65 4.27 7.50 -16.82
N LYS A 66 5.22 7.01 -17.63
CA LYS A 66 6.02 5.83 -17.29
C LYS A 66 6.79 6.02 -15.97
N LYS A 67 7.32 7.22 -15.72
CA LYS A 67 7.97 7.58 -14.45
C LYS A 67 7.00 7.63 -13.25
N PHE A 68 5.75 8.07 -13.45
CA PHE A 68 4.72 7.96 -12.42
C PHE A 68 4.45 6.49 -12.04
N LEU A 69 4.32 5.62 -13.05
CA LEU A 69 4.15 4.19 -12.83
C LEU A 69 5.37 3.52 -12.19
N TRP A 70 6.58 4.02 -12.46
CA TRP A 70 7.79 3.58 -11.77
C TRP A 70 7.77 3.92 -10.27
N GLY A 71 7.33 5.14 -9.92
CA GLY A 71 7.13 5.54 -8.52
C GLY A 71 6.03 4.74 -7.81
N ARG A 72 4.99 4.31 -8.54
CA ARG A 72 3.87 3.53 -7.99
C ARG A 72 4.30 2.29 -7.21
N GLY A 73 5.39 1.62 -7.61
CA GLY A 73 5.91 0.45 -6.89
C GLY A 73 6.16 0.70 -5.40
N ILE A 74 6.66 1.89 -5.04
CA ILE A 74 6.85 2.30 -3.64
C ILE A 74 5.50 2.44 -2.93
N ILE A 75 4.51 3.06 -3.58
CA ILE A 75 3.17 3.25 -3.01
C ILE A 75 2.57 1.88 -2.72
N THR A 76 2.49 1.03 -3.75
CA THR A 76 1.97 -0.32 -3.69
C THR A 76 2.63 -1.14 -2.56
N ALA A 77 3.95 -1.04 -2.40
CA ALA A 77 4.68 -1.75 -1.34
C ALA A 77 4.47 -1.20 0.08
N GLY A 78 4.10 0.08 0.23
CA GLY A 78 3.98 0.70 1.56
C GLY A 78 2.60 1.23 1.95
N SER A 79 1.61 1.06 1.08
CA SER A 79 0.23 1.40 1.35
C SER A 79 -0.63 0.17 1.58
N ARG A 80 -1.63 0.33 2.45
CA ARG A 80 -2.73 -0.61 2.64
C ARG A 80 -4.05 0.16 2.67
N TRP A 81 -5.16 -0.52 2.45
CA TRP A 81 -6.48 0.04 2.60
C TRP A 81 -6.84 0.22 4.09
N ARG A 82 -7.41 1.38 4.39
CA ARG A 82 -8.15 1.65 5.62
C ARG A 82 -9.62 1.37 5.35
N ILE A 83 -10.22 0.61 6.26
CA ILE A 83 -11.59 0.11 6.15
C ILE A 83 -12.55 1.24 6.55
N GLY A 84 -13.42 1.63 5.61
CA GLY A 84 -14.60 2.43 5.88
C GLY A 84 -15.83 1.53 5.84
N THR A 85 -16.63 1.62 4.78
CA THR A 85 -17.75 0.71 4.51
C THR A 85 -17.31 -0.72 4.18
N GLY A 86 -16.05 -0.92 3.77
CA GLY A 86 -15.53 -2.22 3.35
C GLY A 86 -16.14 -2.73 2.05
N SER A 87 -16.89 -1.91 1.32
CA SER A 87 -17.64 -2.32 0.12
C SER A 87 -16.78 -2.39 -1.13
N THR A 88 -15.63 -1.73 -1.14
CA THR A 88 -14.71 -1.67 -2.30
C THR A 88 -13.46 -2.53 -2.13
N ILE A 89 -13.20 -3.02 -0.92
CA ILE A 89 -11.99 -3.77 -0.58
C ILE A 89 -12.29 -5.27 -0.63
N SER A 90 -11.64 -6.00 -1.53
CA SER A 90 -11.71 -7.47 -1.57
C SER A 90 -11.03 -8.09 -0.35
N ILE A 91 -11.63 -9.14 0.22
CA ILE A 91 -11.07 -9.82 1.40
C ILE A 91 -9.65 -10.34 1.11
N TYR A 92 -9.45 -10.98 -0.04
CA TYR A 92 -8.17 -11.62 -0.39
C TYR A 92 -7.39 -10.89 -1.49
N GLY A 93 -8.07 -10.10 -2.33
CA GLY A 93 -7.44 -9.44 -3.48
C GLY A 93 -6.71 -8.14 -3.11
N ASP A 94 -7.11 -7.50 -2.02
CA ASP A 94 -6.59 -6.21 -1.59
C ASP A 94 -5.69 -6.30 -0.37
N ARG A 95 -4.87 -5.26 -0.19
CA ARG A 95 -3.91 -5.10 0.90
C ARG A 95 -4.53 -4.32 2.03
N TRP A 96 -4.95 -4.94 3.11
CA TRP A 96 -5.61 -4.22 4.22
C TRP A 96 -5.15 -4.68 5.62
N ILE A 97 -4.51 -5.83 5.73
CA ILE A 97 -3.98 -6.37 7.00
C ILE A 97 -2.67 -5.65 7.36
N PRO A 98 -2.48 -5.14 8.58
CA PRO A 98 -1.30 -4.39 8.99
C PRO A 98 -0.11 -5.30 9.31
N ARG A 99 0.30 -6.19 8.38
CA ARG A 99 1.46 -7.07 8.53
C ARG A 99 2.66 -6.63 7.68
N PRO A 100 3.91 -6.73 8.18
CA PRO A 100 5.09 -6.16 7.50
C PRO A 100 5.47 -6.77 6.15
N SER A 101 4.87 -7.89 5.74
CA SER A 101 5.27 -8.62 4.53
C SER A 101 4.55 -8.14 3.27
N THR A 102 3.24 -8.37 3.21
CA THR A 102 2.42 -8.23 1.99
C THR A 102 1.15 -7.41 2.18
N PHE A 103 0.74 -7.16 3.43
CA PHE A 103 -0.57 -6.64 3.81
C PHE A 103 -1.81 -7.45 3.34
N HIS A 104 -1.61 -8.65 2.81
CA HIS A 104 -2.71 -9.54 2.41
C HIS A 104 -3.04 -10.51 3.54
N VAL A 105 -4.28 -11.01 3.52
CA VAL A 105 -4.69 -12.18 4.28
C VAL A 105 -3.86 -13.39 3.83
N ILE A 106 -3.35 -14.16 4.79
CA ILE A 106 -2.60 -15.40 4.56
C ILE A 106 -3.43 -16.66 4.83
N SER A 107 -4.56 -16.49 5.51
CA SER A 107 -5.51 -17.56 5.81
C SER A 107 -6.03 -18.26 4.55
N PRO A 108 -6.36 -19.56 4.64
CA PRO A 108 -7.01 -20.30 3.55
C PRO A 108 -8.28 -19.61 3.06
N ARG A 109 -8.56 -19.68 1.76
CA ARG A 109 -9.72 -19.03 1.17
C ARG A 109 -11.00 -19.81 1.50
N VAL A 110 -11.81 -19.27 2.41
CA VAL A 110 -13.15 -19.80 2.75
C VAL A 110 -14.27 -18.97 2.09
N PHE A 111 -14.01 -17.69 1.80
CA PHE A 111 -14.96 -16.80 1.14
C PHE A 111 -14.77 -16.82 -0.37
N ARG A 112 -15.82 -16.48 -1.12
CA ARG A 112 -15.73 -16.33 -2.58
C ARG A 112 -14.84 -15.14 -2.94
N ASP A 113 -14.12 -15.22 -4.05
CA ASP A 113 -13.11 -14.21 -4.43
C ASP A 113 -13.67 -12.79 -4.62
N PHE A 114 -14.96 -12.67 -4.97
CA PHE A 114 -15.63 -11.38 -5.15
C PHE A 114 -16.18 -10.79 -3.84
N MET A 115 -16.09 -11.51 -2.71
CA MET A 115 -16.55 -10.97 -1.43
C MET A 115 -15.63 -9.85 -0.94
N THR A 116 -16.25 -8.83 -0.38
CA THR A 116 -15.59 -7.64 0.17
C THR A 116 -15.69 -7.63 1.69
N ILE A 117 -14.90 -6.75 2.32
CA ILE A 117 -14.83 -6.63 3.78
C ILE A 117 -16.21 -6.35 4.41
N ASN A 118 -17.13 -5.70 3.71
CA ASN A 118 -18.50 -5.46 4.19
C ASN A 118 -19.22 -6.75 4.62
N SER A 119 -18.90 -7.90 4.03
CA SER A 119 -19.46 -9.18 4.46
C SER A 119 -19.03 -9.59 5.88
N LEU A 120 -17.88 -9.12 6.34
CA LEU A 120 -17.30 -9.37 7.66
C LEU A 120 -17.74 -8.33 8.71
N LEU A 121 -18.45 -7.27 8.29
CA LEU A 121 -18.90 -6.18 9.16
C LEU A 121 -20.38 -6.34 9.54
N LEU A 122 -20.72 -5.89 10.75
CA LEU A 122 -22.07 -5.65 11.22
C LEU A 122 -22.61 -4.32 10.66
N PRO A 123 -23.93 -4.12 10.57
CA PRO A 123 -24.50 -2.83 10.14
C PRO A 123 -24.05 -1.63 11.01
N SER A 124 -23.70 -1.88 12.28
CA SER A 124 -23.15 -0.90 13.22
C SER A 124 -21.71 -0.48 12.91
N GLY A 125 -21.03 -1.15 11.97
CA GLY A 125 -19.63 -0.95 11.62
C GLY A 125 -18.67 -1.87 12.38
N GLY A 126 -19.12 -2.58 13.42
CA GLY A 126 -18.27 -3.52 14.15
C GLY A 126 -17.98 -4.83 13.41
N TRP A 127 -16.91 -5.53 13.80
CA TRP A 127 -16.56 -6.83 13.25
C TRP A 127 -17.54 -7.95 13.64
N LYS A 128 -17.85 -8.87 12.73
CA LYS A 128 -18.54 -10.14 13.04
C LYS A 128 -17.56 -11.12 13.68
N VAL A 129 -17.26 -10.92 14.96
CA VAL A 129 -16.21 -11.67 15.69
C VAL A 129 -16.32 -13.19 15.53
N PRO A 130 -17.50 -13.85 15.71
CA PRO A 130 -17.58 -15.30 15.57
C PRO A 130 -17.22 -15.81 14.17
N LEU A 131 -17.61 -15.06 13.14
CA LEU A 131 -17.29 -15.40 11.75
C LEU A 131 -15.80 -15.25 11.46
N ILE A 132 -15.16 -14.22 12.01
CA ILE A 132 -13.73 -13.97 11.81
C ILE A 132 -12.91 -15.09 12.47
N VAL A 133 -13.16 -15.37 13.74
CA VAL A 133 -12.43 -16.41 14.49
C VAL A 133 -12.59 -17.80 13.87
N SER A 134 -13.74 -18.10 13.24
CA SER A 134 -13.94 -19.38 12.57
C SER A 134 -13.37 -19.46 11.15
N SER A 135 -13.03 -18.34 10.51
CA SER A 135 -12.71 -18.28 9.07
C SER A 135 -11.25 -17.92 8.78
N PHE A 136 -10.52 -17.35 9.74
CA PHE A 136 -9.14 -16.92 9.58
C PHE A 136 -8.22 -17.66 10.55
N LEU A 137 -6.92 -17.69 10.23
CA LEU A 137 -5.86 -18.13 11.14
C LEU A 137 -5.70 -17.13 12.28
N ALA A 138 -5.17 -17.57 13.42
CA ALA A 138 -4.95 -16.74 14.60
C ALA A 138 -4.16 -15.44 14.32
N ASP A 139 -3.16 -15.51 13.44
CA ASP A 139 -2.39 -14.31 13.08
C ASP A 139 -3.21 -13.27 12.30
N ASP A 140 -4.18 -13.72 11.50
CA ASP A 140 -5.03 -12.84 10.69
C ASP A 140 -6.24 -12.38 11.50
N ASP A 141 -6.89 -13.24 12.29
CA ASP A 141 -8.03 -12.81 13.11
C ASP A 141 -7.63 -11.77 14.16
N GLU A 142 -6.50 -11.94 14.85
CA GLU A 142 -5.97 -10.97 15.80
C GLU A 142 -5.68 -9.63 15.11
N ALA A 143 -5.06 -9.68 13.93
CA ALA A 143 -4.77 -8.48 13.16
C ALA A 143 -6.05 -7.79 12.68
N ILE A 144 -7.07 -8.55 12.25
CA ILE A 144 -8.36 -8.02 11.80
C ILE A 144 -9.11 -7.37 12.97
N LEU A 145 -9.21 -8.05 14.10
CA LEU A 145 -9.97 -7.58 15.27
C LEU A 145 -9.33 -6.32 15.89
N ASN A 146 -8.02 -6.14 15.76
CA ASN A 146 -7.30 -4.93 16.18
C ASN A 146 -7.40 -3.76 15.18
N LEU A 147 -7.94 -3.97 13.98
CA LEU A 147 -8.12 -2.88 13.03
C LEU A 147 -9.31 -2.00 13.47
N PRO A 148 -9.11 -0.66 13.51
CA PRO A 148 -10.21 0.24 13.76
C PRO A 148 -11.19 0.14 12.59
N THR A 149 -12.42 -0.21 12.89
CA THR A 149 -13.53 -0.11 11.94
C THR A 149 -13.98 1.34 11.88
N GLY A 150 -14.08 1.90 10.68
CA GLY A 150 -14.68 3.22 10.47
C GLY A 150 -16.17 3.22 10.83
N SER A 151 -16.79 4.40 10.78
CA SER A 151 -18.26 4.45 10.79
C SER A 151 -18.80 3.84 9.50
N SER A 152 -20.02 3.31 9.54
CA SER A 152 -20.72 2.77 8.35
C SER A 152 -20.93 3.80 7.22
N TYR A 153 -20.56 5.08 7.45
CA TYR A 153 -20.65 6.18 6.49
C TYR A 153 -19.28 6.62 5.94
N SER A 154 -18.18 6.09 6.48
CA SER A 154 -16.84 6.45 6.03
C SER A 154 -16.46 5.67 4.76
N HIS A 155 -15.84 6.35 3.80
CA HIS A 155 -15.38 5.70 2.57
C HIS A 155 -14.07 4.94 2.79
N ASP A 156 -13.95 3.79 2.12
CA ASP A 156 -12.69 3.07 2.01
C ASP A 156 -11.61 3.99 1.42
N SER A 157 -10.42 3.98 2.01
CA SER A 157 -9.35 4.92 1.64
C SER A 157 -7.97 4.28 1.72
N LEU A 158 -7.04 4.82 0.93
CA LEU A 158 -5.66 4.34 0.95
C LEU A 158 -4.91 4.97 2.13
N LEU A 159 -4.21 4.14 2.89
CA LEU A 159 -3.41 4.52 4.06
C LEU A 159 -1.94 4.18 3.81
N TRP A 160 -1.06 5.15 4.06
CA TRP A 160 0.37 4.90 4.11
C TRP A 160 0.75 4.29 5.47
N HIS A 161 1.27 3.07 5.46
CA HIS A 161 1.46 2.30 6.70
C HIS A 161 2.60 2.83 7.57
N PHE A 162 3.63 3.42 6.96
CA PHE A 162 4.90 3.76 7.61
C PHE A 162 4.96 5.19 8.18
N GLU A 163 3.82 5.86 8.33
CA GLU A 163 3.72 7.17 8.97
C GLU A 163 2.48 7.21 9.86
N LYS A 164 2.61 7.75 11.08
CA LYS A 164 1.49 7.86 12.04
C LYS A 164 0.31 8.65 11.49
N SER A 165 0.59 9.62 10.62
CA SER A 165 -0.45 10.42 9.95
C SER A 165 -1.25 9.63 8.91
N GLY A 166 -0.78 8.44 8.52
CA GLY A 166 -1.36 7.68 7.41
C GLY A 166 -1.07 8.27 6.03
N ASN A 167 -0.27 9.34 5.95
CA ASN A 167 0.07 10.04 4.73
C ASN A 167 1.48 9.75 4.28
N TYR A 168 1.68 9.68 2.96
CA TYR A 168 2.98 9.45 2.38
C TYR A 168 3.94 10.64 2.60
N SER A 169 5.16 10.34 3.06
CA SER A 169 6.29 11.27 3.06
C SER A 169 7.39 10.78 2.11
N VAL A 170 8.15 11.69 1.49
CA VAL A 170 9.31 11.30 0.66
C VAL A 170 10.33 10.52 1.48
N ARG A 171 10.46 10.85 2.78
CA ARG A 171 11.38 10.17 3.69
C ARG A 171 11.00 8.70 3.89
N SER A 172 9.74 8.42 4.23
CA SER A 172 9.26 7.04 4.41
C SER A 172 9.27 6.27 3.10
N GLY A 173 8.88 6.91 1.99
CA GLY A 173 8.92 6.28 0.68
C GLY A 173 10.33 5.98 0.18
N TYR A 174 11.31 6.83 0.49
CA TYR A 174 12.72 6.56 0.22
C TYR A 174 13.20 5.31 0.94
N LYS A 175 12.86 5.12 2.23
CA LYS A 175 13.19 3.90 2.98
C LYS A 175 12.60 2.65 2.33
N ILE A 176 11.33 2.71 1.92
CA ILE A 176 10.68 1.61 1.19
C ILE A 176 11.38 1.37 -0.14
N GLY A 177 11.69 2.43 -0.88
CA GLY A 177 12.42 2.35 -2.13
C GLY A 177 13.77 1.65 -1.98
N MET A 178 14.56 2.00 -0.95
CA MET A 178 15.82 1.33 -0.65
C MET A 178 15.60 -0.15 -0.36
N SER A 179 14.58 -0.50 0.43
CA SER A 179 14.29 -1.90 0.75
C SER A 179 13.90 -2.74 -0.47
N LEU A 180 13.18 -2.15 -1.43
CA LEU A 180 12.80 -2.81 -2.68
C LEU A 180 14.02 -3.09 -3.57
N ASP A 181 14.95 -2.13 -3.68
CA ASP A 181 16.15 -2.28 -4.48
C ASP A 181 17.17 -3.22 -3.83
N CYS A 182 17.25 -3.22 -2.50
CA CYS A 182 17.99 -4.24 -1.75
C CYS A 182 17.42 -5.63 -2.01
N ARG A 183 16.10 -5.84 -1.94
CA ARG A 183 15.48 -7.14 -2.27
C ARG A 183 15.76 -7.59 -3.71
N ALA A 184 15.80 -6.67 -4.66
CA ALA A 184 16.18 -6.97 -6.05
C ALA A 184 17.66 -7.38 -6.19
N SER A 185 18.51 -6.91 -5.28
CA SER A 185 19.95 -7.18 -5.25
C SER A 185 20.34 -8.38 -4.37
N ILE A 186 19.48 -8.76 -3.41
CA ILE A 186 19.68 -9.79 -2.37
C ILE A 186 19.20 -11.19 -2.82
N SER A 187 19.12 -11.45 -4.12
CA SER A 187 19.16 -12.85 -4.59
C SER A 187 20.49 -13.56 -4.24
N SER A 188 21.42 -12.91 -3.50
CA SER A 188 22.71 -13.46 -3.08
C SER A 188 23.25 -13.10 -1.67
N SER A 189 22.51 -12.53 -0.70
CA SER A 189 23.01 -12.51 0.71
C SER A 189 21.98 -12.23 1.80
N SER A 190 21.94 -13.11 2.81
CA SER A 190 21.08 -13.09 3.99
C SER A 190 21.44 -11.97 4.98
N GLY A 191 20.57 -10.96 5.11
CA GLY A 191 20.71 -9.92 6.13
C GLY A 191 19.58 -8.90 6.09
N LEU A 192 18.36 -9.32 6.45
CA LEU A 192 17.19 -8.45 6.51
C LEU A 192 16.90 -8.05 7.96
N GLU A 193 17.64 -7.04 8.46
CA GLU A 193 17.22 -6.30 9.65
C GLU A 193 15.92 -5.54 9.31
N ALA A 194 14.86 -5.89 10.04
CA ALA A 194 13.51 -5.37 9.86
C ALA A 194 13.40 -3.90 10.31
N TRP A 195 13.88 -2.98 9.48
CA TRP A 195 13.96 -1.54 9.77
C TRP A 195 12.62 -0.88 10.16
N TRP A 196 11.49 -1.50 9.80
CA TRP A 196 10.15 -1.05 10.21
C TRP A 196 9.89 -1.18 11.71
N LYS A 197 10.73 -1.89 12.47
CA LYS A 197 10.69 -1.91 13.95
C LYS A 197 11.06 -0.58 14.60
N PHE A 198 11.61 0.38 13.84
CA PHE A 198 12.07 1.69 14.32
C PHE A 198 11.16 2.87 13.89
N LEU A 199 9.91 2.60 13.53
CA LEU A 199 8.87 3.61 13.23
C LEU A 199 7.74 3.53 14.27
#